data_AF-A0A920NTY8-F1
#
_entry.id   AF-A0A920NTY8-F1
#
_cell.length_a   1.000
_cell.length_b   1.000
_cell.length_c   1.000
_cell.angle_alpha   90.00
_cell.angle_beta   90.00
_cell.angle_gamma   90.00
#
_symmetry.space_group_name_H-M   'P 1'
#
loop_
_entity.id
_entity.type
_entity.pdbx_description
1 polymer ?
#
loop_
_entity_poly.entity_id
_entity_poly.type
_entity_poly.pdbx_seq_one_letter_code
_entity_poly.pdbx_strand_id
1 'polypeptide(L)'
;MWWIPRKLATSYLGIIFSHEPHKNLPVGRYKDSRFWSNAMPRYLNHSMQIHAMHHMYPNICHYDEPKAIEALKPFMVARGIPGAEEIPEKIKLNPLIRAFS
;
A
#
# COMPACT_ATOMS: atom_id res chain seq x y z
N MET A 1 6.42 -27.55 17.44
CA MET A 1 5.49 -26.70 16.68
C MET A 1 6.20 -25.83 15.63
N TRP A 2 7.09 -26.42 14.83
CA TRP A 2 7.98 -25.68 13.92
C TRP A 2 7.29 -25.12 12.66
N TRP A 3 6.09 -25.63 12.33
CA TRP A 3 5.32 -25.21 11.16
C TRP A 3 4.44 -23.96 11.39
N ILE A 4 4.22 -23.56 12.64
CA ILE A 4 3.38 -22.39 12.97
C ILE A 4 3.96 -21.09 12.39
N PRO A 5 5.26 -20.76 12.58
CA PRO A 5 5.85 -19.56 11.98
C PRO A 5 5.65 -19.50 10.46
N ARG A 6 5.79 -20.64 9.78
CA ARG A 6 5.54 -20.73 8.33
C ARG A 6 4.09 -20.40 7.97
N LYS A 7 3.11 -20.97 8.68
CA LYS A 7 1.69 -20.69 8.41
C LYS A 7 1.36 -19.22 8.63
N LEU A 8 1.87 -18.61 9.70
CA LEU A 8 1.69 -17.18 9.96
C LEU A 8 2.26 -16.32 8.82
N ALA A 9 3.49 -16.60 8.38
CA ALA A 9 4.10 -15.87 7.28
C ALA A 9 3.33 -16.02 5.95
N THR A 10 2.92 -17.25 5.60
CA THR A 10 2.14 -17.49 4.38
C THR A 10 0.77 -16.81 4.43
N SER A 11 0.08 -16.88 5.56
CA SER A 11 -1.19 -16.18 5.75
C SER A 11 -1.03 -14.66 5.67
N TYR A 12 0.03 -14.11 6.29
CA TYR A 12 0.37 -12.70 6.20
C TYR A 12 0.55 -12.29 4.74
N LEU A 13 1.38 -12.99 3.97
CA LEU A 13 1.58 -12.68 2.54
C LEU A 13 0.27 -12.78 1.75
N GLY A 14 -0.51 -13.85 1.93
CA GLY A 14 -1.77 -14.01 1.20
C GLY A 14 -2.77 -12.88 1.48
N ILE A 15 -2.90 -12.45 2.73
CA ILE A 15 -3.89 -11.43 3.12
C ILE A 15 -3.36 -10.02 2.85
N ILE A 16 -2.19 -9.70 3.40
CA ILE A 16 -1.66 -8.34 3.46
C ILE A 16 -0.96 -7.94 2.16
N PHE A 17 -0.20 -8.85 1.54
CA PHE A 17 0.51 -8.58 0.30
C PHE A 17 -0.39 -8.82 -0.92
N SER A 18 -1.07 -9.97 -1.00
CA SER A 18 -1.81 -10.34 -2.21
C SER A 18 -3.26 -9.88 -2.25
N HIS A 19 -3.99 -9.92 -1.13
CA HIS A 19 -5.44 -9.68 -1.14
C HIS A 19 -5.80 -8.21 -0.91
N GLU A 20 -5.36 -7.60 0.18
CA GLU A 20 -5.76 -6.25 0.57
C GLU A 20 -5.53 -5.14 -0.48
N PRO A 21 -4.38 -5.08 -1.18
CA PRO A 21 -4.17 -4.07 -2.21
C PRO A 21 -4.91 -4.35 -3.53
N HIS A 22 -5.42 -5.56 -3.76
CA HIS A 22 -5.97 -5.99 -5.06
C HIS A 22 -7.46 -6.39 -5.03
N LYS A 23 -8.08 -6.50 -3.85
CA LYS A 23 -9.46 -6.99 -3.72
C LYS A 23 -10.49 -6.06 -4.38
N ASN A 24 -11.40 -6.64 -5.16
CA ASN A 24 -12.51 -5.95 -5.82
C ASN A 24 -12.10 -4.80 -6.77
N LEU A 25 -10.95 -4.93 -7.44
CA LEU A 25 -10.44 -3.94 -8.37
C LEU A 25 -10.45 -4.45 -9.82
N PRO A 26 -10.68 -3.56 -10.82
CA PRO A 26 -10.60 -3.94 -12.22
C PRO A 26 -9.13 -4.06 -12.66
N VAL A 27 -8.90 -4.82 -13.74
CA VAL A 27 -7.56 -5.01 -14.30
C VAL A 27 -7.09 -3.74 -15.01
N GLY A 28 -5.85 -3.34 -14.77
CA GLY A 28 -5.19 -2.25 -15.49
C GLY A 28 -4.13 -1.54 -14.64
N ARG A 29 -3.14 -0.94 -15.30
CA ARG A 29 -1.91 -0.38 -14.68
C ARG A 29 -2.10 0.54 -13.47
N TYR A 30 -3.19 1.31 -13.44
CA TYR A 30 -3.49 2.29 -12.38
C TYR A 30 -4.75 1.92 -11.59
N LYS A 31 -5.29 0.73 -11.84
CA LYS A 31 -6.62 0.32 -11.40
C LYS A 31 -6.61 -0.98 -10.60
N ASP A 32 -5.62 -1.83 -10.85
CA ASP A 32 -5.50 -3.17 -10.27
C ASP A 32 -4.91 -3.19 -8.86
N SER A 33 -4.40 -2.06 -8.36
CA SER A 33 -3.88 -1.89 -7.01
C SER A 33 -4.38 -0.59 -6.38
N ARG A 34 -4.53 -0.58 -5.05
CA ARG A 34 -4.99 0.57 -4.28
C ARG A 34 -4.06 0.94 -3.13
N PHE A 35 -4.07 2.21 -2.75
CA PHE A 35 -3.61 2.60 -1.43
C PHE A 35 -4.63 2.14 -0.39
N TRP A 36 -4.13 1.59 0.71
CA TRP A 36 -4.97 1.05 1.78
C TRP A 36 -4.28 1.21 3.12
N SER A 37 -5.04 1.02 4.19
CA SER A 37 -4.58 1.19 5.56
C SER A 37 -5.19 0.11 6.46
N ASN A 38 -4.52 -0.11 7.58
CA ASN A 38 -5.00 -0.94 8.68
C ASN A 38 -4.43 -0.38 9.99
N ALA A 39 -4.82 -0.96 11.13
CA ALA A 39 -4.32 -0.54 12.43
C ALA A 39 -2.83 -0.86 12.68
N MET A 40 -2.16 -1.57 11.76
CA MET A 40 -0.75 -1.93 11.93
C MET A 40 0.17 -0.79 11.47
N PRO A 41 1.24 -0.49 12.24
CA PRO A 41 2.28 0.42 11.80
C PRO A 41 2.89 -0.01 10.47
N ARG A 42 3.22 0.97 9.62
CA ARG A 42 3.78 0.74 8.27
C ARG A 42 4.96 -0.24 8.27
N TYR A 43 5.85 -0.14 9.26
CA TYR A 43 7.00 -1.02 9.40
C TYR A 43 6.60 -2.49 9.59
N LEU A 44 5.65 -2.77 10.49
CA LEU A 44 5.16 -4.13 10.73
C LEU A 44 4.31 -4.64 9.55
N ASN A 45 3.71 -3.71 8.80
CA ASN A 45 3.03 -3.98 7.54
C ASN A 45 4.01 -4.10 6.35
N HIS A 46 5.33 -4.10 6.58
CA HIS A 46 6.36 -4.16 5.53
C HIS A 46 6.12 -3.16 4.38
N SER A 47 5.60 -1.98 4.71
CA SER A 47 5.24 -0.95 3.73
C SER A 47 4.21 -1.39 2.68
N MET A 48 3.41 -2.43 2.90
CA MET A 48 2.39 -2.86 1.92
C MET A 48 1.27 -1.84 1.67
N GLN A 49 1.13 -0.85 2.55
CA GLN A 49 0.21 0.27 2.37
C GLN A 49 0.62 1.14 1.16
N ILE A 50 1.93 1.25 0.87
CA ILE A 50 2.47 1.99 -0.30
C ILE A 50 2.65 1.07 -1.51
N HIS A 51 2.19 -0.19 -1.49
CA HIS A 51 2.45 -1.18 -2.55
C HIS A 51 1.95 -0.76 -3.93
N ALA A 52 0.88 0.04 -4.01
CA ALA A 52 0.42 0.63 -5.27
C ALA A 52 1.51 1.49 -5.94
N MET A 53 2.34 2.18 -5.16
CA MET A 53 3.48 2.95 -5.68
C MET A 53 4.51 2.07 -6.35
N HIS A 54 4.81 0.90 -5.77
CA HIS A 54 5.72 -0.08 -6.34
C HIS A 54 5.24 -0.60 -7.70
N HIS A 55 3.94 -0.90 -7.84
CA HIS A 55 3.38 -1.34 -9.13
C HIS A 55 3.49 -0.28 -10.22
N MET A 56 3.34 0.99 -9.86
CA MET A 56 3.43 2.09 -10.81
C MET A 56 4.87 2.43 -11.20
N TYR A 57 5.73 2.51 -10.19
CA TYR A 57 7.09 3.02 -10.29
C TYR A 57 8.06 2.06 -9.59
N PRO A 58 8.26 0.84 -10.11
CA PRO A 58 9.04 -0.20 -9.44
C PRO A 58 10.52 0.16 -9.26
N ASN A 59 11.00 1.18 -9.98
CA ASN A 59 12.37 1.66 -9.91
C ASN A 59 12.62 2.62 -8.72
N ILE A 60 11.57 3.10 -8.06
CA ILE A 60 11.72 3.95 -6.87
C ILE A 60 11.97 3.03 -5.68
N CYS A 61 13.03 3.31 -4.92
CA CYS A 61 13.36 2.54 -3.73
C CYS A 61 12.26 2.69 -2.67
N HIS A 62 11.93 1.61 -1.96
CA HIS A 62 10.93 1.62 -0.88
C HIS A 62 11.17 2.69 0.20
N TYR A 63 12.43 3.06 0.43
CA TYR A 63 12.78 4.14 1.36
C TYR A 63 12.30 5.51 0.86
N ASP A 64 12.35 5.75 -0.45
CA ASP A 64 12.01 7.01 -1.11
C ASP A 64 10.55 7.08 -1.55
N GLU A 65 9.85 5.95 -1.63
CA GLU A 65 8.42 5.86 -1.98
C GLU A 65 7.53 6.86 -1.20
N PRO A 66 7.70 7.10 0.11
CA PRO A 66 6.87 8.10 0.81
C PRO A 66 7.01 9.51 0.23
N LYS A 67 8.26 9.96 -0.02
CA LYS A 67 8.50 11.28 -0.61
C LYS A 67 7.99 11.34 -2.04
N ALA A 68 8.13 10.25 -2.78
CA ALA A 68 7.63 10.16 -4.14
C ALA A 68 6.09 10.20 -4.18
N ILE A 69 5.42 9.55 -3.22
CA ILE A 69 3.96 9.60 -3.09
C ILE A 69 3.48 11.01 -2.77
N GLU A 70 4.13 11.70 -1.85
CA GLU A 70 3.84 13.11 -1.54
C GLU A 70 3.96 13.99 -2.80
N ALA A 71 5.05 13.84 -3.55
CA ALA A 71 5.31 14.61 -4.75
C ALA A 71 4.38 14.27 -5.93
N LEU A 72 4.02 12.99 -6.07
CA LEU A 72 3.24 12.50 -7.20
C LEU A 72 1.73 12.43 -6.92
N LYS A 73 1.29 12.79 -5.70
CA LYS A 73 -0.14 12.73 -5.31
C LYS A 73 -1.08 13.35 -6.34
N PRO A 74 -0.82 14.55 -6.90
CA PRO A 74 -1.72 15.15 -7.88
C PRO A 74 -1.89 14.30 -9.16
N PHE A 75 -0.82 13.62 -9.59
CA PHE A 75 -0.87 12.75 -10.78
C PHE A 75 -1.59 11.45 -10.50
N MET A 76 -1.42 10.88 -9.30
CA MET A 76 -2.11 9.67 -8.88
C MET A 76 -3.62 9.89 -8.79
N VAL A 77 -4.03 11.03 -8.21
CA VAL A 77 -5.42 11.48 -8.18
C VAL A 77 -5.96 11.68 -9.60
N ALA A 78 -5.25 12.42 -10.46
CA ALA A 78 -5.68 12.66 -11.84
C ALA A 78 -5.79 11.37 -12.68
N ARG A 79 -5.03 10.33 -12.34
CA ARG A 79 -5.10 9.01 -12.98
C ARG A 79 -6.16 8.08 -12.39
N GLY A 80 -6.87 8.52 -11.35
CA GLY A 80 -7.96 7.79 -10.71
C GLY A 80 -7.47 6.58 -9.92
N ILE A 81 -6.30 6.66 -9.30
CA ILE A 81 -5.73 5.56 -8.54
C ILE A 81 -6.56 5.35 -7.27
N PRO A 82 -7.08 4.14 -7.03
CA PRO A 82 -7.92 3.90 -5.87
C PRO A 82 -7.18 4.22 -4.55
N GLY A 83 -7.83 5.01 -3.68
CA GLY A 83 -7.27 5.46 -2.39
C GLY A 83 -6.29 6.64 -2.47
N ALA A 84 -5.97 7.16 -3.66
CA ALA A 84 -5.01 8.27 -3.80
C ALA A 84 -5.50 9.59 -3.19
N GLU A 85 -6.82 9.82 -3.20
CA GLU A 85 -7.47 11.00 -2.61
C GLU A 85 -7.28 11.05 -1.08
N GLU A 86 -7.18 9.89 -0.45
CA GLU A 86 -7.14 9.73 1.00
C GLU A 86 -5.71 9.81 1.57
N ILE A 87 -4.70 9.95 0.71
CA ILE A 87 -3.29 10.06 1.11
C ILE A 87 -3.07 11.39 1.84
N PRO A 88 -2.42 11.43 3.01
CA PRO A 88 -2.11 12.67 3.71
C PRO A 88 -1.08 13.49 2.94
N GLU A 89 -1.06 14.80 3.15
CA GLU A 89 -0.06 15.69 2.55
C GLU A 89 1.38 15.36 2.97
N LYS A 90 1.55 14.78 4.18
CA LYS A 90 2.83 14.30 4.69
C LYS A 90 2.71 12.93 5.33
N ILE A 91 3.57 12.02 4.94
CA ILE A 91 3.63 10.64 5.43
C ILE A 91 4.58 10.58 6.62
N LYS A 92 4.03 10.73 7.83
CA LYS A 92 4.76 10.61 9.10
C LYS A 92 4.53 9.23 9.72
N LEU A 93 5.41 8.26 9.41
CA LEU A 93 5.60 6.99 10.14
C LEU A 93 4.34 6.39 10.82
N ASN A 94 3.22 6.26 10.11
CA ASN A 94 2.00 5.50 10.43
C ASN A 94 0.95 5.73 9.31
N PRO A 95 -0.14 4.96 9.24
CA PRO A 95 -0.63 4.47 7.96
C PRO A 95 -1.14 5.58 7.03
N LEU A 96 -0.95 5.36 5.73
CA LEU A 96 -1.16 6.34 4.66
C LEU A 96 -2.60 6.80 4.49
N ILE A 97 -3.56 6.12 5.10
CA ILE A 97 -4.98 6.43 4.99
C ILE A 97 -5.56 6.29 6.40
N ARG A 98 -6.50 7.15 6.78
CA ARG A 98 -7.18 7.09 8.09
C ARG A 98 -7.75 5.69 8.30
N ALA A 99 -7.27 4.99 9.32
CA ALA A 99 -7.76 3.65 9.65
C ALA A 99 -9.18 3.66 10.27
N PHE A 100 -9.66 4.82 10.72
CA PHE A 100 -10.99 5.01 11.32
C PHE A 100 -11.51 6.42 11.02
N SER A 101 -12.81 6.50 10.70
CA SER A 101 -13.60 7.72 10.51
C SER A 101 -13.92 8.39 11.85
#